data_AF-A0A1I7W205-F1
#
_entry.id   AF-A0A1I7W205-F1
#
_cell.length_a   1.000
_cell.length_b   1.000
_cell.length_c   1.000
_cell.angle_alpha   90.00
_cell.angle_beta   90.00
_cell.angle_gamma   90.00
#
_symmetry.space_group_name_H-M   'P 1'
#
loop_
_entity.id
_entity.type
_entity.pdbx_description
1 polymer ?
#
loop_
_entity_poly.entity_id
_entity_poly.type
_entity_poly.pdbx_seq_one_letter_code
_entity_poly.pdbx_strand_id
1 'polypeptide(L)'
;MTYALTFAIIIGISISISSIMAKTKSVGVTGTVICDGEPVNDGEVELHSERYAGNLIAKTKTDTKGRFTIKGSSKTDRFDPQFIISHKCRVKPCTRRLVLRIPEKYSVSGSNPREMYDIGVIDLKRKFPTETKTCPA
;
A
#
# COMPACT_ATOMS: atom_id res chain seq x y z
N MET A 1 -3.04 -62.31 4.91
CA MET A 1 -4.11 -61.42 5.40
C MET A 1 -3.59 -60.12 6.06
N THR A 2 -2.27 -59.92 6.15
CA THR A 2 -1.61 -58.75 6.76
C THR A 2 -1.27 -57.64 5.74
N TYR A 3 -0.96 -57.99 4.49
CA TYR A 3 -0.61 -57.02 3.43
C TYR A 3 -1.81 -56.22 2.88
N ALA A 4 -3.04 -56.73 3.03
CA ALA A 4 -4.25 -56.02 2.60
C ALA A 4 -4.61 -54.86 3.56
N LEU A 5 -4.30 -55.02 4.84
CA LEU A 5 -4.49 -54.00 5.89
C LEU A 5 -3.47 -52.87 5.77
N THR A 6 -2.21 -53.17 5.39
CA THR A 6 -1.18 -52.13 5.21
C THR A 6 -1.43 -51.29 3.95
N PHE A 7 -1.97 -51.88 2.87
CA PHE A 7 -2.32 -51.14 1.66
C PHE A 7 -3.50 -50.17 1.88
N ALA A 8 -4.46 -50.55 2.73
CA ALA A 8 -5.59 -49.68 3.10
C ALA A 8 -5.17 -48.44 3.92
N ILE A 9 -4.09 -48.54 4.71
CA ILE A 9 -3.59 -47.43 5.54
C ILE A 9 -2.86 -46.38 4.67
N ILE A 10 -2.18 -46.80 3.60
CA ILE A 10 -1.45 -45.87 2.72
C ILE A 10 -2.41 -45.03 1.85
N ILE A 11 -3.59 -45.56 1.50
CA ILE A 11 -4.60 -44.84 0.70
C ILE A 11 -5.33 -43.75 1.53
N GLY A 12 -5.37 -43.89 2.86
CA GLY A 12 -6.03 -42.93 3.76
C GLY A 12 -5.21 -41.68 4.13
N ILE A 13 -3.92 -41.61 3.77
CA ILE A 13 -3.01 -40.48 4.08
C ILE A 13 -2.71 -39.68 2.82
N SER A 14 -3.72 -39.43 1.98
CA SER A 14 -3.66 -38.34 1.01
C SER A 14 -4.07 -37.05 1.72
N ILE A 15 -3.22 -36.58 2.63
CA ILE A 15 -3.36 -35.24 3.23
C ILE A 15 -3.27 -34.27 2.05
N SER A 16 -4.42 -33.72 1.67
CA SER A 16 -4.52 -32.70 0.64
C SER A 16 -3.75 -31.49 1.15
N ILE A 17 -2.52 -31.30 0.69
CA ILE A 17 -1.77 -30.05 0.87
C ILE A 17 -2.50 -29.04 -0.01
N SER A 18 -3.59 -28.48 0.50
CA SER A 18 -4.23 -27.33 -0.12
C SER A 18 -3.21 -26.20 -0.04
N SER A 19 -2.49 -25.99 -1.14
CA SER A 19 -1.63 -24.82 -1.29
C SER A 19 -2.51 -23.59 -1.07
N ILE A 20 -2.27 -22.89 0.04
CA ILE A 20 -2.89 -21.59 0.32
C ILE A 20 -2.25 -20.63 -0.68
N MET A 21 -2.81 -20.59 -1.89
CA MET A 21 -2.40 -19.61 -2.88
C MET A 21 -2.87 -18.25 -2.41
N ALA A 22 -1.91 -17.36 -2.14
CA ALA A 22 -2.18 -15.97 -1.82
C ALA A 22 -3.18 -15.40 -2.84
N LYS A 23 -4.29 -14.82 -2.34
CA LYS A 23 -5.31 -14.20 -3.19
C LYS A 23 -4.86 -12.78 -3.53
N THR A 24 -5.07 -12.37 -4.78
CA THR A 24 -4.85 -10.97 -5.16
C THR A 24 -5.77 -10.07 -4.35
N LYS A 25 -5.20 -9.02 -3.76
CA LYS A 25 -5.92 -7.96 -3.08
C LYS A 25 -5.55 -6.61 -3.69
N SER A 26 -6.44 -5.64 -3.60
CA SER A 26 -6.28 -4.31 -4.18
C SER A 26 -6.79 -3.23 -3.25
N VAL A 27 -6.28 -2.02 -3.49
CA VAL A 27 -6.64 -0.80 -2.76
C VAL A 27 -6.49 0.40 -3.67
N GLY A 28 -7.25 1.46 -3.40
CA GLY A 28 -7.17 2.73 -4.10
C GLY A 28 -7.25 3.91 -3.14
N VAL A 29 -6.48 4.96 -3.40
CA VAL A 29 -6.44 6.19 -2.60
C VAL A 29 -6.57 7.40 -3.53
N THR A 30 -7.31 8.41 -3.08
CA THR A 30 -7.35 9.73 -3.71
C THR A 30 -7.26 10.82 -2.65
N GLY A 31 -6.81 12.00 -3.05
CA GLY A 31 -6.70 13.15 -2.16
C GLY A 31 -6.08 14.36 -2.82
N THR A 32 -5.95 15.42 -2.04
CA THR A 32 -5.28 16.68 -2.43
C THR A 32 -4.17 17.00 -1.43
N VAL A 33 -3.00 17.34 -1.96
CA VAL A 33 -1.82 17.69 -1.18
C VAL A 33 -1.52 19.16 -1.34
N ILE A 34 -1.45 19.87 -0.23
CA ILE A 34 -1.10 21.29 -0.17
C ILE A 34 0.10 21.52 0.75
N CYS A 35 0.75 22.66 0.58
CA CYS A 35 1.84 23.15 1.41
C CYS A 35 1.54 24.60 1.74
N ASP A 36 1.15 24.87 3.00
CA ASP A 36 0.86 26.23 3.46
C ASP A 36 -0.23 26.95 2.64
N GLY A 37 -1.29 26.22 2.29
CA GLY A 37 -2.39 26.73 1.48
C GLY A 37 -2.20 26.61 -0.03
N GLU A 38 -0.98 26.34 -0.51
CA GLU A 38 -0.70 26.21 -1.95
C GLU A 38 -0.69 24.74 -2.41
N PRO A 39 -1.27 24.40 -3.57
CA PRO A 39 -1.19 23.05 -4.12
C PRO A 39 0.25 22.58 -4.36
N VAL A 40 0.57 21.37 -3.92
CA VAL A 40 1.86 20.74 -4.25
C VAL A 40 1.75 20.13 -5.64
N ASN A 41 2.37 20.78 -6.63
CA ASN A 41 2.50 20.23 -7.99
C ASN A 41 3.69 19.26 -8.07
N ASP A 42 3.55 18.19 -8.85
CA ASP A 42 4.59 17.17 -9.10
C ASP A 42 5.11 16.47 -7.83
N GLY A 43 4.31 16.46 -6.75
CA GLY A 43 4.58 15.74 -5.52
C GLY A 43 4.42 14.24 -5.73
N GLU A 44 5.37 13.45 -5.24
CA GLU A 44 5.43 12.02 -5.50
C GLU A 44 4.63 11.23 -4.46
N VAL A 45 3.79 10.30 -4.94
CA VAL A 45 2.98 9.40 -4.10
C VAL A 45 3.28 7.95 -4.46
N GLU A 46 3.67 7.16 -3.47
CA GLU A 46 4.00 5.74 -3.61
C GLU A 46 3.01 4.89 -2.81
N LEU A 47 2.53 3.80 -3.38
CA LEU A 47 1.64 2.85 -2.72
C LEU A 47 2.39 1.53 -2.52
N HIS A 48 2.43 1.04 -1.29
CA HIS A 48 3.10 -0.20 -0.90
C HIS A 48 2.09 -1.21 -0.38
N SER A 49 2.26 -2.49 -0.70
CA SER A 49 1.33 -3.55 -0.26
C SER A 49 1.53 -3.98 1.19
N GLU A 50 2.66 -3.63 1.81
CA GLU A 50 3.02 -4.02 3.19
C GLU A 50 3.59 -2.81 3.94
N ARG A 51 3.60 -2.90 5.28
CA ARG A 51 4.17 -1.85 6.16
C ARG A 51 5.67 -1.66 5.94
N TYR A 52 6.17 -0.53 6.45
CA TYR A 52 7.61 -0.17 6.43
C TYR A 52 8.20 -0.08 5.01
N ALA A 53 7.40 0.43 4.07
CA ALA A 53 7.77 0.52 2.66
C ALA A 53 8.15 -0.86 2.08
N GLY A 54 7.25 -1.84 2.27
CA GLY A 54 7.34 -3.14 1.61
C GLY A 54 7.22 -3.03 0.08
N ASN A 55 6.67 -4.05 -0.58
CA ASN A 55 6.63 -4.06 -2.04
C ASN A 55 5.88 -2.84 -2.62
N LEU A 56 6.57 -2.05 -3.44
CA LEU A 56 5.98 -0.96 -4.19
C LEU A 56 5.05 -1.54 -5.26
N ILE A 57 3.78 -1.14 -5.24
CA ILE A 57 2.76 -1.66 -6.16
C ILE A 57 2.20 -0.62 -7.12
N ALA A 58 2.35 0.66 -6.78
CA ALA A 58 2.01 1.76 -7.68
C ALA A 58 2.76 3.03 -7.28
N LYS A 59 2.89 3.94 -8.24
CA LYS A 59 3.46 5.27 -8.05
C LYS A 59 2.73 6.27 -8.93
N THR A 60 2.50 7.46 -8.41
CA THR A 60 1.88 8.57 -9.15
C THR A 60 2.45 9.89 -8.70
N LYS A 61 2.01 10.97 -9.34
CA LYS A 61 2.31 12.34 -8.92
C LYS A 61 1.03 13.16 -8.76
N THR A 62 1.10 14.19 -7.94
CA THR A 62 0.04 15.18 -7.82
C THR A 62 -0.02 16.07 -9.06
N ASP A 63 -1.23 16.45 -9.47
CA ASP A 63 -1.46 17.38 -10.57
C ASP A 63 -1.21 18.84 -10.17
N THR A 64 -1.45 19.78 -11.09
CA THR A 64 -1.28 21.22 -10.86
C THR A 64 -2.21 21.79 -9.78
N LYS A 65 -3.26 21.06 -9.39
CA LYS A 65 -4.16 21.38 -8.29
C LYS A 65 -3.85 20.58 -7.03
N GLY A 66 -2.72 19.87 -6.99
CA GLY A 66 -2.28 19.06 -5.85
C GLY A 66 -3.04 17.74 -5.71
N ARG A 67 -3.91 17.38 -6.65
CA ARG A 67 -4.76 16.19 -6.58
C ARG A 67 -4.00 14.96 -7.04
N PHE A 68 -4.26 13.81 -6.43
CA PHE A 68 -3.74 12.53 -6.88
C PHE A 68 -4.81 11.44 -6.84
N THR A 69 -4.59 10.40 -7.64
CA THR A 69 -5.32 9.13 -7.60
C THR A 69 -4.30 8.03 -7.82
N ILE A 70 -4.30 7.03 -6.94
CA ILE A 70 -3.39 5.88 -7.01
C ILE A 70 -4.16 4.61 -6.68
N LYS A 71 -3.93 3.55 -7.45
CA LYS A 71 -4.52 2.22 -7.24
C LYS A 71 -3.42 1.19 -7.45
N GLY A 72 -3.48 0.10 -6.70
CA GLY A 72 -2.55 -1.01 -6.85
C GLY A 72 -3.16 -2.31 -6.37
N SER A 73 -2.55 -3.41 -6.80
CA SER A 73 -2.91 -4.74 -6.36
C SER A 73 -1.66 -5.59 -6.14
N SER A 74 -1.75 -6.59 -5.27
CA SER A 74 -0.67 -7.53 -5.02
C SER A 74 -1.21 -8.89 -4.63
N LYS A 75 -0.45 -9.93 -4.97
CA LYS A 75 -0.70 -11.31 -4.58
C LYS A 75 0.21 -11.66 -3.39
N THR A 76 -0.12 -11.12 -2.22
CA THR A 76 0.60 -11.36 -0.95
C THR A 76 -0.42 -11.67 0.16
N ASP A 77 -0.04 -12.58 1.06
CA ASP A 77 -0.85 -12.86 2.25
C ASP A 77 -0.81 -11.71 3.26
N ARG A 78 0.26 -10.91 3.24
CA ARG A 78 0.50 -9.77 4.14
C ARG A 78 0.03 -8.43 3.55
N PHE A 79 -1.16 -8.42 2.97
CA PHE A 79 -1.70 -7.20 2.35
C PHE A 79 -2.20 -6.21 3.42
N ASP A 80 -1.32 -5.31 3.83
CA ASP A 80 -1.56 -4.23 4.81
C ASP A 80 -0.98 -2.92 4.25
N PRO A 81 -1.70 -2.32 3.28
CA PRO A 81 -1.13 -1.30 2.43
C PRO A 81 -1.01 0.06 3.13
N GLN A 82 0.04 0.77 2.75
CA GLN A 82 0.29 2.16 3.14
C GLN A 82 0.71 2.96 1.92
N PHE A 83 0.49 4.27 1.96
CA PHE A 83 1.01 5.16 0.93
C PHE A 83 1.93 6.22 1.53
N ILE A 84 2.87 6.67 0.72
CA ILE A 84 3.92 7.60 1.11
C ILE A 84 3.84 8.83 0.23
N ILE A 85 3.76 10.01 0.83
CA ILE A 85 3.86 11.30 0.13
C ILE A 85 5.27 11.85 0.33
N SER A 86 6.03 11.98 -0.75
CA SER A 86 7.37 12.60 -0.74
C SER A 86 7.27 14.05 -1.18
N HIS A 87 7.80 14.98 -0.37
CA HIS A 87 7.70 16.42 -0.63
C HIS A 87 8.89 17.22 -0.11
N LYS A 88 9.02 18.45 -0.58
CA LYS A 88 10.03 19.43 -0.12
C LYS A 88 9.43 20.66 0.57
N CYS A 89 8.13 20.60 0.93
CA CYS A 89 7.40 21.69 1.59
C CYS A 89 8.20 22.27 2.77
N ARG A 90 8.59 23.54 2.67
CA ARG A 90 9.34 24.31 3.69
C ARG A 90 10.65 23.66 4.17
N VAL A 91 11.22 22.71 3.44
CA VAL A 91 12.43 21.98 3.88
C VAL A 91 13.49 21.78 2.80
N LYS A 92 13.41 22.50 1.68
CA LYS A 92 14.47 22.50 0.65
C LYS A 92 15.84 22.82 1.30
N PRO A 93 16.93 22.12 0.93
CA PRO A 93 17.04 21.14 -0.15
C PRO A 93 16.60 19.71 0.24
N CYS A 94 16.25 19.48 1.49
CA CYS A 94 15.84 18.17 2.00
C CYS A 94 14.46 17.73 1.46
N THR A 95 14.21 16.43 1.56
CA THR A 95 12.94 15.78 1.24
C THR A 95 12.37 15.17 2.51
N ARG A 96 11.06 15.26 2.68
CA ARG A 96 10.32 14.56 3.73
C ARG A 96 9.38 13.53 3.14
N ARG A 97 9.25 12.40 3.83
CA ARG A 97 8.43 11.26 3.43
C ARG A 97 7.38 11.00 4.51
N LEU A 98 6.14 11.34 4.22
CA LEU A 98 4.99 11.14 5.10
C LEU A 98 4.37 9.77 4.83
N VAL A 99 4.39 8.87 5.82
CA VAL A 99 3.73 7.55 5.72
C VAL A 99 2.31 7.63 6.29
N LEU A 100 1.33 7.20 5.49
CA LEU A 100 -0.09 7.18 5.84
C LEU A 100 -0.67 5.77 5.68
N ARG A 101 -1.47 5.35 6.65
CA ARG A 101 -2.15 4.04 6.63
C ARG A 101 -3.48 4.13 5.89
N ILE A 102 -3.87 3.03 5.26
CA ILE A 102 -5.18 2.89 4.62
C ILE A 102 -6.05 2.01 5.53
N PRO A 103 -7.28 2.44 5.89
CA PRO A 103 -8.18 1.61 6.66
C PRO A 103 -8.47 0.27 5.97
N GLU A 104 -8.43 -0.82 6.72
CA GLU A 104 -8.55 -2.19 6.20
C GLU A 104 -9.79 -2.41 5.34
N LYS A 105 -10.90 -1.71 5.64
CA LYS A 105 -12.15 -1.79 4.86
C LYS A 105 -11.99 -1.46 3.37
N TYR A 106 -10.96 -0.71 2.97
CA TYR A 106 -10.70 -0.37 1.56
C TYR A 106 -9.79 -1.40 0.85
N SER A 107 -9.21 -2.34 1.60
CA SER A 107 -8.38 -3.42 1.09
C SER A 107 -9.24 -4.63 0.75
N VAL A 108 -9.52 -4.85 -0.52
CA VAL A 108 -10.49 -5.85 -0.98
C VAL A 108 -9.85 -6.93 -1.83
N SER A 109 -10.44 -8.13 -1.87
CA SER A 109 -10.01 -9.18 -2.79
C SER A 109 -10.35 -8.83 -4.23
N GLY A 110 -9.44 -9.18 -5.15
CA GLY A 110 -9.52 -8.88 -6.57
C GLY A 110 -8.45 -7.88 -7.03
N SER A 111 -8.27 -7.77 -8.33
CA SER A 111 -7.23 -6.91 -8.94
C SER A 111 -7.58 -5.42 -8.95
N ASN A 112 -8.84 -5.07 -8.71
CA ASN A 112 -9.34 -3.69 -8.75
C ASN A 112 -10.06 -3.32 -7.44
N PRO A 113 -9.78 -2.14 -6.86
CA PRO A 113 -10.48 -1.69 -5.67
C PRO A 113 -11.94 -1.40 -5.98
N ARG A 114 -12.83 -1.73 -5.03
CA ARG A 114 -14.28 -1.46 -5.13
C ARG A 114 -14.62 -0.01 -4.83
N GLU A 115 -13.84 0.62 -3.96
CA GLU A 115 -14.02 1.99 -3.50
C GLU A 115 -12.65 2.64 -3.34
N MET A 116 -12.62 3.98 -3.48
CA MET A 116 -11.43 4.77 -3.23
C MET A 116 -11.44 5.28 -1.80
N TYR A 117 -10.31 5.12 -1.09
CA TYR A 117 -10.10 5.83 0.16
C TYR A 117 -9.78 7.30 -0.13
N ASP A 118 -10.75 8.18 0.07
CA ASP A 118 -10.55 9.62 -0.02
C ASP A 118 -10.00 10.15 1.30
N ILE A 119 -8.79 10.70 1.25
CA ILE A 119 -8.09 11.29 2.40
C ILE A 119 -8.39 12.78 2.58
N GLY A 120 -9.18 13.38 1.68
CA GLY A 120 -9.48 14.79 1.65
C GLY A 120 -8.25 15.62 1.29
N VAL A 121 -8.02 16.69 2.05
CA VAL A 121 -6.92 17.65 1.86
C VAL A 121 -5.90 17.48 2.98
N ILE A 122 -4.62 17.29 2.62
CA ILE A 122 -3.51 17.24 3.58
C ILE A 122 -2.61 18.44 3.37
N ASP A 123 -2.44 19.25 4.43
CA ASP A 123 -1.44 20.31 4.48
C ASP A 123 -0.12 19.83 5.09
N LEU A 124 0.93 19.85 4.29
CA LEU A 124 2.28 19.40 4.62
C LEU A 124 3.14 20.49 5.31
N LYS A 125 2.53 21.65 5.67
CA LYS A 125 3.20 22.75 6.38
C LYS A 125 3.88 22.30 7.67
N ARG A 126 3.25 21.40 8.44
CA ARG A 126 3.74 20.91 9.73
C ARG A 126 4.24 19.48 9.64
N LYS A 127 5.08 19.10 10.60
CA LYS A 127 5.60 17.72 10.70
C LYS A 127 4.58 16.76 11.28
N PHE A 128 4.34 15.70 10.53
CA PHE A 128 3.56 14.56 10.99
C PHE A 128 4.48 13.61 11.78
N PRO A 129 3.95 12.94 12.83
CA PRO A 129 4.73 11.99 13.61
C PRO A 129 5.35 10.85 12.78
N THR A 130 4.67 10.45 11.70
CA THR A 130 5.07 9.35 10.81
C THR A 130 6.00 9.78 9.67
N GLU A 131 6.61 10.95 9.80
CA GLU A 131 7.37 11.58 8.73
C GLU A 131 8.88 11.52 8.98
N THR A 132 9.61 11.04 7.99
CA THR A 132 11.08 11.06 7.98
C THR A 132 11.61 12.24 7.15
N LYS A 133 12.84 12.68 7.42
CA LYS A 133 13.52 13.76 6.69
C LYS A 133 14.89 13.27 6.23
N THR A 134 15.17 13.42 4.94
CA THR A 134 16.47 13.11 4.32
C THR A 134 16.98 14.34 3.60
N CYS A 135 18.23 14.72 3.86
CA CYS A 135 18.89 15.84 3.18
C CYS A 135 19.95 15.30 2.20
N PRO A 136 20.25 16.02 1.10
CA PRO A 136 21.44 15.74 0.32
C PRO A 136 22.69 15.75 1.20
N ALA A 137 23.69 14.93 0.83
CA ALA A 137 25.00 14.90 1.46
C ALA A 137 25.78 16.20 1.20
#